data_AF-A0A975XL49-F1
#
_entry.id   AF-A0A975XL49-F1
#
_cell.length_a   1.000
_cell.length_b   1.000
_cell.length_c   1.000
_cell.angle_alpha   90.00
_cell.angle_beta   90.00
_cell.angle_gamma   90.00
#
_symmetry.space_group_name_H-M   'P 1'
#
loop_
_entity.id
_entity.type
_entity.pdbx_description
1 polymer ?
#
loop_
_entity_poly.entity_id
_entity_poly.type
_entity_poly.pdbx_seq_one_letter_code
_entity_poly.pdbx_strand_id
1 'polypeptide(L)'
;MATRPFTEFPADEQQQVLDACRHVGLAAEMFDITDEHDGDGARRVSVRRVGTDKTSVYEAGAGTAWMEEFESDLECGLYGPVTV
;
A
#
# COMPACT_ATOMS: atom_id res chain seq x y z
N MET A 1 -8.15 17.77 -2.05
CA MET A 1 -7.44 16.52 -1.73
C MET A 1 -6.39 16.32 -2.81
N ALA A 2 -5.13 16.22 -2.43
CA ALA A 2 -4.06 15.93 -3.38
C ALA A 2 -3.81 14.42 -3.33
N THR A 3 -3.90 13.75 -4.49
CA THR A 3 -3.60 12.32 -4.62
C THR A 3 -2.24 12.17 -5.29
N ARG A 4 -1.31 11.48 -4.64
CA ARG A 4 0.02 11.18 -5.17
C ARG A 4 0.09 9.70 -5.51
N PRO A 5 0.53 9.32 -6.72
CA PRO A 5 0.73 7.93 -7.07
C PRO A 5 1.95 7.36 -6.32
N PHE A 6 2.01 6.02 -6.23
CA PHE A 6 3.12 5.30 -5.60
C PHE A 6 4.53 5.76 -6.04
N THR A 7 4.68 6.16 -7.31
CA THR A 7 5.95 6.65 -7.86
C THR A 7 6.44 7.95 -7.22
N GLU A 8 5.55 8.72 -6.58
CA GLU A 8 5.87 9.96 -5.86
C GLU A 8 6.11 9.74 -4.36
N PHE A 9 6.05 8.49 -3.87
CA PHE A 9 6.34 8.19 -2.46
C PHE A 9 7.83 8.36 -2.14
N PRO A 10 8.20 8.52 -0.87
CA PRO A 10 9.59 8.42 -0.42
C PRO A 10 10.22 7.06 -0.80
N ALA A 11 11.51 7.07 -1.12
CA ALA A 11 12.21 5.85 -1.55
C ALA A 11 12.17 4.73 -0.50
N ASP A 12 12.25 5.07 0.79
CA ASP A 12 12.13 4.12 1.90
C ASP A 12 10.75 3.42 1.92
N GLU A 13 9.67 4.16 1.68
CA GLU A 13 8.32 3.57 1.60
C GLU A 13 8.16 2.70 0.36
N GLN A 14 8.66 3.17 -0.79
CA GLN A 14 8.62 2.38 -2.01
C GLN A 14 9.35 1.05 -1.83
N GLN A 15 10.53 1.07 -1.21
CA GLN A 15 11.30 -0.14 -0.97
C GLN A 15 10.60 -1.10 0.01
N GLN A 16 9.98 -0.58 1.07
CA GLN A 16 9.26 -1.41 2.04
C GLN A 16 8.04 -2.09 1.39
N VAL A 17 7.26 -1.37 0.59
CA VAL A 17 6.13 -1.97 -0.16
C VAL A 17 6.63 -3.06 -1.11
N LEU A 18 7.72 -2.80 -1.83
CA LEU A 18 8.32 -3.79 -2.74
C LEU A 18 8.76 -5.06 -1.99
N ASP A 19 9.41 -4.91 -0.83
CA ASP A 19 9.86 -6.06 -0.04
C ASP A 19 8.69 -6.83 0.58
N ALA A 20 7.69 -6.12 1.12
CA ALA A 20 6.46 -6.69 1.66
C ALA A 20 5.70 -7.52 0.61
N CYS A 21 5.49 -6.96 -0.58
CA CYS A 21 4.88 -7.70 -1.69
C CYS A 21 5.72 -8.92 -2.07
N ARG A 22 7.05 -8.77 -2.18
CA ARG A 22 7.96 -9.87 -2.52
C ARG A 22 7.96 -10.97 -1.47
N HIS A 23 7.84 -10.63 -0.19
CA HIS A 23 7.79 -11.58 0.92
C HIS A 23 6.64 -12.58 0.76
N VAL A 24 5.48 -12.08 0.33
CA VAL A 24 4.29 -12.91 0.05
C VAL A 24 4.24 -13.40 -1.40
N GLY A 25 5.27 -13.19 -2.22
CA GLY A 25 5.30 -13.64 -3.61
C GLY A 25 4.40 -12.86 -4.58
N LEU A 26 4.03 -11.62 -4.23
CA LEU A 26 3.28 -10.70 -5.08
C LEU A 26 4.21 -9.60 -5.64
N ALA A 27 3.79 -8.95 -6.72
CA ALA A 27 4.49 -7.80 -7.27
C ALA A 27 3.76 -6.51 -6.91
N ALA A 28 4.49 -5.44 -6.58
CA ALA A 28 3.89 -4.13 -6.30
C ALA A 28 3.08 -3.59 -7.48
N GLU A 29 3.42 -3.96 -8.73
CA GLU A 29 2.67 -3.62 -9.94
C GLU A 29 1.25 -4.23 -9.98
N MET A 30 1.00 -5.27 -9.18
CA MET A 30 -0.34 -5.81 -8.99
C MET A 30 -1.18 -4.97 -8.03
N PHE A 31 -0.62 -3.88 -7.48
CA PHE A 31 -1.29 -2.98 -6.56
C PHE A 31 -1.30 -1.57 -7.11
N ASP A 32 -2.47 -0.95 -7.06
CA ASP A 32 -2.69 0.45 -7.32
C ASP A 32 -2.65 1.16 -5.96
N ILE A 33 -1.52 1.82 -5.68
CA ILE A 33 -1.25 2.49 -4.41
C ILE A 33 -1.27 4.00 -4.64
N THR A 34 -2.14 4.68 -3.90
CA THR A 34 -2.32 6.12 -3.97
C THR A 34 -2.33 6.74 -2.59
N ASP A 35 -1.63 7.85 -2.46
CA ASP A 35 -1.50 8.64 -1.25
C ASP A 35 -2.42 9.85 -1.32
N GLU A 36 -3.43 9.88 -0.46
CA GLU A 36 -4.42 10.93 -0.33
C GLU A 36 -4.06 11.84 0.85
N HIS A 37 -3.69 13.08 0.53
CA HIS A 37 -3.52 14.14 1.52
C HIS A 37 -4.82 14.92 1.66
N ASP A 38 -5.42 14.82 2.85
CA ASP A 38 -6.42 15.77 3.32
C ASP A 38 -5.72 17.03 3.82
N GLY A 39 -6.25 18.21 3.47
CA GLY A 39 -5.60 19.50 3.72
C GLY A 39 -5.32 19.83 5.20
N ASP A 40 -5.81 18.99 6.11
CA ASP A 40 -5.61 19.03 7.56
C ASP A 40 -4.30 18.33 8.01
N GLY A 41 -3.54 17.74 7.08
CA GLY A 41 -2.29 17.03 7.37
C GLY A 41 -2.47 15.52 7.59
N ALA A 42 -3.71 15.02 7.51
CA ALA A 42 -3.99 13.59 7.51
C ALA A 42 -3.60 12.98 6.15
N ARG A 43 -2.60 12.10 6.18
CA ARG A 43 -2.12 11.32 5.04
C ARG A 43 -2.76 9.92 5.08
N ARG A 44 -3.44 9.53 4.01
CA ARG A 44 -4.07 8.20 3.88
C ARG A 44 -3.52 7.50 2.65
N VAL A 45 -3.15 6.23 2.78
CA VAL A 45 -2.68 5.41 1.67
C VAL A 45 -3.76 4.41 1.31
N SER A 46 -4.34 4.57 0.12
CA SER A 46 -5.26 3.60 -0.46
C SER A 46 -4.46 2.60 -1.29
N VAL A 47 -4.62 1.31 -0.98
CA VAL A 47 -4.00 0.19 -1.69
C VAL A 47 -5.09 -0.69 -2.27
N ARG A 48 -5.08 -0.86 -3.58
CA ARG A 48 -6.04 -1.72 -4.29
C ARG A 48 -5.32 -2.77 -5.11
N ARG A 49 -5.69 -4.04 -4.99
CA ARG A 49 -5.14 -5.08 -5.86
C ARG A 49 -5.78 -5.00 -7.25
N VAL A 50 -4.97 -4.82 -8.28
CA VAL A 50 -5.37 -4.83 -9.68
C VAL A 50 -5.87 -6.24 -10.05
N GLY A 51 -7.05 -6.31 -10.66
CA GLY A 51 -7.68 -7.57 -11.05
C GLY A 51 -8.53 -8.22 -9.95
N THR A 52 -8.63 -7.62 -8.76
CA THR A 52 -9.62 -7.99 -7.74
C THR A 52 -10.34 -6.75 -7.21
N ASP A 53 -11.47 -6.94 -6.53
CA ASP A 53 -12.18 -5.85 -5.83
C ASP A 53 -11.63 -5.58 -4.42
N LYS A 54 -10.42 -6.07 -4.10
CA LYS A 54 -9.79 -5.89 -2.79
C LYS A 54 -9.12 -4.53 -2.70
N THR A 55 -9.66 -3.68 -1.84
CA THR A 55 -9.12 -2.35 -1.55
C THR A 55 -9.04 -2.16 -0.05
N SER A 56 -7.93 -1.62 0.42
CA SER A 56 -7.70 -1.22 1.81
C SER A 56 -7.24 0.22 1.86
N VAL A 57 -7.62 0.93 2.90
CA VAL A 57 -7.19 2.31 3.14
C VAL A 57 -6.53 2.35 4.50
N TYR A 58 -5.30 2.83 4.53
CA TYR A 58 -4.49 2.92 5.73
C TYR A 58 -4.22 4.37 6.09
N GLU A 59 -4.16 4.65 7.38
CA GLU A 59 -3.77 5.97 7.88
C GLU A 59 -2.23 6.02 7.98
N ALA A 60 -1.59 6.72 7.06
CA ALA A 60 -0.14 6.86 7.01
C ALA A 60 0.39 7.75 8.14
N GLY A 61 -0.41 8.73 8.58
CA GLY A 61 -0.02 9.69 9.62
C GLY A 61 1.33 10.36 9.31
N ALA A 62 2.14 10.56 10.36
CA ALA A 62 3.52 11.04 10.23
C ALA A 62 4.49 9.85 10.05
N GLY A 63 4.59 9.30 8.84
CA GLY A 63 5.64 8.34 8.47
C GLY A 63 5.13 7.04 7.87
N THR A 64 5.74 5.92 8.30
CA THR A 64 5.55 4.56 7.75
C THR A 64 4.60 3.71 8.59
N ALA A 65 3.79 4.31 9.47
CA ALA A 65 2.92 3.57 10.40
C ALA A 65 1.94 2.62 9.68
N TRP A 66 1.51 3.00 8.48
CA TRP A 66 0.64 2.17 7.65
C TRP A 66 1.33 0.90 7.09
N MET A 67 2.66 0.87 7.03
CA MET A 67 3.40 -0.27 6.49
C MET A 67 3.20 -1.52 7.34
N GLU A 68 3.18 -1.38 8.66
CA GLU A 68 2.99 -2.51 9.59
C GLU A 68 1.63 -3.21 9.36
N GLU A 69 0.58 -2.41 9.21
CA GLU A 69 -0.78 -2.91 8.91
C GLU A 69 -0.83 -3.54 7.51
N PHE A 70 -0.20 -2.90 6.52
CA PHE A 70 -0.15 -3.39 5.15
C PHE A 70 0.58 -4.73 5.03
N GLU A 71 1.73 -4.87 5.69
CA GLU A 71 2.50 -6.12 5.76
C GLU A 71 1.65 -7.23 6.38
N SER A 72 0.99 -6.96 7.51
CA SER A 72 0.13 -7.94 8.17
C SER A 72 -1.04 -8.40 7.30
N ASP A 73 -1.69 -7.46 6.60
CA ASP A 73 -2.79 -7.76 5.66
C ASP A 73 -2.31 -8.60 4.46
N LEU A 74 -1.12 -8.32 3.94
CA LEU A 74 -0.49 -9.10 2.90
C LEU A 74 -0.22 -10.53 3.37
N GLU A 75 0.38 -10.70 4.55
CA GLU A 75 0.69 -12.01 5.15
C GLU A 75 -0.57 -12.81 5.48
N CYS A 76 -1.64 -12.13 5.90
CA CYS A 76 -2.95 -12.75 6.14
C CYS A 76 -3.65 -13.16 4.83
N GLY A 77 -3.16 -12.69 3.68
CA GLY A 77 -3.75 -12.96 2.37
C GLY A 77 -5.03 -12.17 2.12
N LEU A 78 -5.20 -11.00 2.75
CA LEU A 78 -6.37 -10.13 2.60
C LEU A 78 -6.64 -9.78 1.13
N TYR A 79 -5.56 -9.55 0.39
CA TYR A 79 -5.58 -9.23 -1.03
C TYR A 79 -5.89 -10.43 -1.92
N GLY A 80 -6.00 -11.64 -1.37
CA GLY A 80 -6.32 -12.88 -2.08
C GLY A 80 -5.10 -13.77 -2.31
N PRO A 81 -5.29 -15.02 -2.78
CA PRO A 81 -4.22 -15.99 -2.90
C PRO A 81 -3.13 -15.52 -3.87
N VAL A 82 -1.91 -15.94 -3.54
CA VAL A 82 -0.74 -15.87 -4.42
C VAL A 82 -0.92 -17.00 -5.42
N THR A 83 -1.58 -16.73 -6.54
CA THR A 83 -1.66 -17.70 -7.64
C THR A 83 -0.26 -17.81 -8.26
N VAL A 84 0.50 -18.79 -7.79
CA VAL A 84 1.73 -19.28 -8.43
C VAL A 84 1.39 -20.03 -9.72
#